data_AF-A0A847YG40-F1
#
_entry.id   AF-A0A847YG40-F1
#
_cell.length_a   1.000
_cell.length_b   1.000
_cell.length_c   1.000
_cell.angle_alpha   90.00
_cell.angle_beta   90.00
_cell.angle_gamma   90.00
#
_symmetry.space_group_name_H-M   'P 1'
#
loop_
_entity.id
_entity.type
_entity.pdbx_description
1 polymer ?
#
loop_
_entity_poly.entity_id
_entity_poly.type
_entity_poly.pdbx_seq_one_letter_code
_entity_poly.pdbx_strand_id
1 'polypeptide(L)'
;MKRISAGWAVCGLCVLGCWVVLPGCGGTQDAGKPSAEPARKSTSAQSAATGTAGVAIADNTADPVAATKVFLEAVRTGDDEKVVAMFTESARQQAGELNRQFAPVGSDTASYKVSDKVQFLAEDGARVMSTWTDLGPDGKPRSDDIMWMLRKEPGGWRIAGMAAVIFPGEPPLLLDFENMKETLRKVELLAEELERRQTDDPAAAGQGTPESQGEAAPRDDFAGGQAPGSQDIQYTPAAALPDRMPAAPTMQK
;
A
#
# COMPACT_ATOMS: atom_id res chain seq x y z
N MET A 1 -30.46 8.51 -10.30
CA MET A 1 -29.02 8.22 -10.20
C MET A 1 -28.73 7.65 -8.81
N LYS A 2 -28.37 6.37 -8.73
CA LYS A 2 -28.17 5.63 -7.48
C LYS A 2 -26.72 5.76 -7.01
N ARG A 3 -26.54 6.19 -5.76
CA ARG A 3 -25.26 6.22 -5.05
C ARG A 3 -24.89 4.78 -4.67
N ILE A 4 -23.69 4.33 -5.02
CA ILE A 4 -23.10 3.09 -4.50
C ILE A 4 -22.01 3.51 -3.53
N SER A 5 -22.27 3.31 -2.24
CA SER A 5 -21.31 3.44 -1.16
C SER A 5 -20.45 2.18 -1.12
N ALA A 6 -19.14 2.29 -1.33
CA ALA A 6 -18.21 1.18 -1.16
C ALA A 6 -17.68 1.19 0.28
N GLY A 7 -18.42 0.52 1.18
CA GLY A 7 -17.87 0.07 2.46
C GLY A 7 -17.06 -1.21 2.22
N TRP A 8 -15.90 -1.32 2.86
CA TRP A 8 -15.12 -2.55 2.87
C TRP A 8 -15.89 -3.57 3.72
N ALA A 9 -16.60 -4.48 3.06
CA ALA A 9 -17.32 -5.57 3.71
C ALA A 9 -16.48 -6.84 3.66
N VAL A 10 -16.01 -7.26 4.84
CA VAL A 10 -15.63 -8.64 5.13
C VAL A 10 -16.87 -9.50 4.95
N CYS A 11 -16.85 -10.46 4.02
CA CYS A 11 -17.91 -11.46 3.94
C CYS A 11 -17.35 -12.84 4.24
N GLY A 12 -17.57 -13.28 5.47
CA GLY A 12 -17.42 -14.66 5.88
C GLY A 12 -18.51 -15.55 5.27
N LEU A 13 -18.08 -16.78 4.97
CA LEU A 13 -18.80 -18.03 5.20
C LEU A 13 -20.32 -18.06 4.92
N CYS A 14 -20.70 -18.70 3.82
CA CYS A 14 -21.97 -19.42 3.71
C CYS A 14 -21.68 -20.88 3.38
N VAL A 15 -21.64 -21.71 4.43
CA VAL A 15 -21.90 -23.14 4.35
C VAL A 15 -23.42 -23.29 4.35
N LEU A 16 -23.99 -23.87 3.29
CA LEU A 16 -25.24 -24.65 3.34
C LEU A 16 -25.43 -25.35 1.99
N GLY A 17 -25.47 -26.68 2.04
CA GLY A 17 -25.41 -27.55 0.88
C GLY A 17 -26.72 -27.70 0.11
N CYS A 18 -26.60 -28.35 -1.05
CA CYS A 18 -27.69 -29.11 -1.64
C CYS A 18 -27.13 -30.31 -2.39
N TRP A 19 -27.41 -31.49 -1.86
CA TRP A 19 -27.34 -32.77 -2.55
C TRP A 19 -28.35 -32.81 -3.69
N VAL A 20 -27.94 -33.18 -4.91
CA VAL A 20 -28.78 -33.95 -5.85
C VAL A 20 -27.89 -34.90 -6.65
N VAL A 21 -28.21 -36.19 -6.52
CA VAL A 21 -27.67 -37.33 -7.27
C VAL A 21 -28.51 -37.51 -8.54
N LEU A 22 -27.88 -37.75 -9.69
CA LEU A 22 -28.50 -38.56 -10.76
C LEU A 22 -27.47 -39.50 -11.41
N PRO A 23 -27.85 -40.77 -11.68
CA PRO A 23 -27.03 -41.81 -12.28
C PRO A 23 -27.09 -41.74 -13.82
N GLY A 24 -25.97 -42.01 -14.50
CA GLY A 24 -25.89 -42.13 -15.96
C GLY A 24 -25.22 -43.44 -16.35
N CYS A 25 -26.01 -44.31 -16.98
CA CYS A 25 -25.73 -45.69 -17.35
C CYS A 25 -25.25 -45.81 -18.82
N GLY A 26 -24.43 -46.84 -19.11
CA GLY A 26 -24.23 -47.42 -20.45
C GLY A 26 -22.78 -47.38 -20.95
N GLY A 27 -22.08 -48.48 -21.24
CA GLY A 27 -22.40 -49.89 -21.21
C GLY A 27 -21.21 -50.78 -21.63
N THR A 28 -21.35 -52.06 -21.31
CA THR A 28 -20.81 -53.28 -21.97
C THR A 28 -19.32 -53.64 -21.96
N GLN A 29 -19.02 -54.69 -21.18
CA GLN A 29 -18.29 -55.96 -21.50
C GLN A 29 -16.90 -55.86 -22.17
N ASP A 30 -15.84 -56.54 -21.74
CA ASP A 30 -15.73 -58.00 -21.58
C ASP A 30 -14.51 -58.41 -20.71
N ALA A 31 -14.49 -59.67 -20.29
CA ALA A 31 -13.55 -60.29 -19.35
C ALA A 31 -12.22 -60.71 -19.99
N GLY A 32 -11.13 -60.70 -19.21
CA GLY A 32 -9.87 -61.33 -19.62
C GLY A 32 -8.75 -61.17 -18.58
N LYS A 33 -8.41 -62.26 -17.89
CA LYS A 33 -7.36 -62.39 -16.87
C LYS A 33 -5.95 -62.56 -17.51
N PRO A 34 -4.86 -62.72 -16.73
CA PRO A 34 -3.74 -61.79 -16.51
C PRO A 34 -2.47 -62.10 -17.35
N SER A 35 -1.57 -61.13 -17.50
CA SER A 35 -0.15 -61.42 -17.78
C SER A 35 0.78 -60.26 -17.42
N ALA A 36 2.00 -60.65 -17.10
CA ALA A 36 3.08 -59.90 -16.46
C ALA A 36 3.67 -58.73 -17.29
N GLU A 37 4.41 -57.88 -16.56
CA GLU A 37 5.44 -56.87 -16.91
C GLU A 37 6.24 -57.08 -18.23
N PRO A 38 7.01 -56.09 -18.76
CA PRO A 38 7.43 -54.80 -18.16
C PRO A 38 7.41 -53.54 -19.06
N ALA A 39 7.65 -52.39 -18.41
CA ALA A 39 8.33 -51.17 -18.91
C ALA A 39 7.86 -50.51 -20.22
N ARG A 40 7.34 -49.28 -20.10
CA ARG A 40 7.69 -48.17 -21.01
C ARG A 40 7.59 -46.84 -20.28
N LYS A 41 8.75 -46.22 -20.04
CA LYS A 41 8.89 -44.80 -19.71
C LYS A 41 8.21 -43.99 -20.81
N SER A 42 7.09 -43.36 -20.49
CA SER A 42 6.51 -42.30 -21.32
C SER A 42 6.94 -40.97 -20.74
N THR A 43 8.07 -40.50 -21.24
CA THR A 43 8.49 -39.10 -21.15
C THR A 43 7.51 -38.28 -21.97
N SER A 44 6.52 -37.68 -21.32
CA SER A 44 5.82 -36.51 -21.85
C SER A 44 6.54 -35.27 -21.32
N ALA A 45 7.56 -34.84 -22.06
CA ALA A 45 8.05 -33.47 -21.99
C ALA A 45 6.98 -32.59 -22.63
N GLN A 46 6.32 -31.74 -21.85
CA GLN A 46 5.51 -30.65 -22.38
C GLN A 46 5.62 -29.41 -21.51
N SER A 47 6.09 -28.35 -22.18
CA SER A 47 5.95 -26.93 -21.88
C SER A 47 6.75 -26.35 -20.70
N ALA A 48 8.04 -26.12 -20.93
CA ALA A 48 8.70 -24.93 -20.42
C ALA A 48 8.26 -23.72 -21.27
N ALA A 49 7.23 -23.01 -20.80
CA ALA A 49 6.89 -21.66 -21.24
C ALA A 49 7.04 -20.72 -20.03
N THR A 50 8.25 -20.63 -19.50
CA THR A 50 8.58 -19.72 -18.40
C THR A 50 9.97 -19.16 -18.68
N GLY A 51 10.06 -17.95 -19.21
CA GLY A 51 11.38 -17.36 -19.49
C GLY A 51 11.36 -15.89 -19.88
N THR A 52 10.31 -15.41 -20.55
CA THR A 52 10.37 -14.05 -21.11
C THR A 52 10.00 -12.96 -20.09
N ALA A 53 9.13 -13.25 -19.12
CA ALA A 53 8.76 -12.26 -18.10
C ALA A 53 9.89 -12.01 -17.07
N GLY A 54 10.67 -13.04 -16.73
CA GLY A 54 11.74 -12.93 -15.72
C GLY A 54 12.93 -12.10 -16.18
N VAL A 55 13.28 -12.15 -17.47
CA VAL A 55 14.42 -11.40 -18.04
C VAL A 55 14.09 -9.91 -18.18
N ALA A 56 12.88 -9.57 -18.65
CA ALA A 56 12.48 -8.17 -18.83
C ALA A 56 12.31 -7.39 -17.51
N ILE A 57 11.95 -8.07 -16.42
CA ILE A 57 11.89 -7.45 -15.09
C ILE A 57 13.31 -7.22 -14.54
N ALA A 58 14.25 -8.14 -14.77
CA ALA A 58 15.62 -8.00 -14.30
C ALA A 58 16.33 -6.77 -14.91
N ASP A 59 16.14 -6.53 -16.20
CA ASP A 59 16.76 -5.39 -16.90
C ASP A 59 16.24 -4.03 -16.38
N ASN A 60 14.97 -3.97 -15.95
CA ASN A 60 14.33 -2.75 -15.45
C ASN A 60 14.39 -2.59 -13.93
N THR A 61 15.12 -3.47 -13.23
CA THR A 61 15.28 -3.45 -11.76
C THR A 61 16.74 -3.48 -11.34
N ALA A 62 17.65 -3.04 -12.21
CA ALA A 62 19.09 -3.01 -11.98
C ALA A 62 19.50 -2.03 -10.86
N ASP A 63 18.71 -0.97 -10.65
CA ASP A 63 18.88 -0.01 -9.55
C ASP A 63 17.65 0.05 -8.63
N PRO A 64 17.81 0.45 -7.35
CA PRO A 64 16.71 0.49 -6.39
C PRO A 64 15.58 1.44 -6.79
N VAL A 65 15.89 2.57 -7.43
CA VAL A 65 14.89 3.57 -7.82
C VAL A 65 14.02 3.03 -8.95
N ALA A 66 14.63 2.42 -9.96
CA ALA A 66 13.91 1.75 -11.03
C ALA A 66 13.03 0.61 -10.50
N ALA A 67 13.55 -0.20 -9.58
CA ALA A 67 12.75 -1.23 -8.93
C ALA A 67 11.53 -0.67 -8.18
N THR A 68 11.70 0.40 -7.39
CA THR A 68 10.58 1.08 -6.74
C THR A 68 9.58 1.65 -7.74
N LYS A 69 10.04 2.24 -8.86
CA LYS A 69 9.14 2.75 -9.93
C LYS A 69 8.34 1.62 -10.58
N VAL A 70 8.98 0.50 -10.92
CA VAL A 70 8.32 -0.68 -11.50
C VAL A 70 7.25 -1.23 -10.55
N PHE A 71 7.56 -1.30 -9.25
CA PHE A 71 6.62 -1.72 -8.22
C PHE A 71 5.43 -0.76 -8.08
N LEU A 72 5.69 0.54 -7.91
CA LEU A 72 4.62 1.54 -7.74
C LEU A 72 3.73 1.66 -8.96
N GLU A 73 4.28 1.50 -10.17
CA GLU A 73 3.48 1.46 -11.39
C GLU A 73 2.54 0.24 -11.38
N ALA A 74 3.05 -0.94 -11.04
CA ALA A 74 2.25 -2.16 -10.94
C ALA A 74 1.12 -2.01 -9.90
N VAL A 75 1.42 -1.40 -8.75
CA VAL A 75 0.42 -1.08 -7.72
C VAL A 75 -0.63 -0.12 -8.28
N ARG A 76 -0.21 0.96 -8.94
CA ARG A 76 -1.11 1.97 -9.53
C ARG A 76 -2.08 1.34 -10.53
N THR A 77 -1.59 0.44 -11.38
CA THR A 77 -2.39 -0.21 -12.42
C THR A 77 -3.12 -1.48 -11.96
N GLY A 78 -2.96 -1.92 -10.70
CA GLY A 78 -3.54 -3.17 -10.21
C GLY A 78 -2.98 -4.42 -10.89
N ASP A 79 -1.71 -4.39 -11.29
CA ASP A 79 -1.01 -5.55 -11.89
C ASP A 79 -0.46 -6.44 -10.77
N ASP A 80 -1.35 -7.23 -10.16
CA ASP A 80 -1.05 -8.06 -8.99
C ASP A 80 0.08 -9.05 -9.24
N GLU A 81 0.15 -9.64 -10.43
CA GLU A 81 1.21 -10.59 -10.79
C GLU A 81 2.58 -9.91 -10.75
N LYS A 82 2.67 -8.69 -11.29
CA LYS A 82 3.90 -7.89 -11.27
C LYS A 82 4.23 -7.35 -9.89
N VAL A 83 3.24 -6.95 -9.10
CA VAL A 83 3.43 -6.58 -7.69
C VAL A 83 4.05 -7.74 -6.92
N VAL A 84 3.48 -8.95 -7.05
CA VAL A 84 3.99 -10.15 -6.39
C VAL A 84 5.41 -10.48 -6.85
N ALA A 85 5.69 -10.40 -8.15
CA ALA A 85 7.01 -10.65 -8.71
C ALA A 85 8.10 -9.67 -8.21
N MET A 86 7.70 -8.49 -7.76
CA MET A 86 8.60 -7.45 -7.26
C MET A 86 8.95 -7.57 -5.78
N PHE A 87 8.25 -8.39 -5.00
CA PHE A 87 8.67 -8.71 -3.63
C PHE A 87 9.94 -9.58 -3.61
N THR A 88 10.66 -9.61 -2.48
CA THR A 88 11.75 -10.58 -2.30
C THR A 88 11.23 -12.01 -2.33
N GLU A 89 12.09 -12.96 -2.64
CA GLU A 89 11.76 -14.38 -2.57
C GLU A 89 11.26 -14.77 -1.17
N SER A 90 11.92 -14.29 -0.12
CA SER A 90 11.50 -14.52 1.26
C SER A 90 10.11 -13.96 1.53
N ALA A 91 9.82 -12.72 1.12
CA ALA A 91 8.50 -12.12 1.30
C ALA A 91 7.40 -12.89 0.54
N ARG A 92 7.67 -13.38 -0.69
CA ARG A 92 6.73 -14.22 -1.44
C ARG A 92 6.47 -15.56 -0.75
N GLN A 93 7.51 -16.21 -0.23
CA GLN A 93 7.37 -17.48 0.51
C GLN A 93 6.49 -17.27 1.76
N GLN A 94 6.75 -16.23 2.54
CA GLN A 94 5.99 -15.88 3.73
C GLN A 94 4.51 -15.57 3.42
N ALA A 95 4.23 -14.86 2.32
CA ALA A 95 2.86 -14.58 1.89
C ALA A 95 2.10 -15.86 1.46
N GLY A 96 2.79 -16.76 0.75
CA GLY A 96 2.26 -18.05 0.32
C GLY A 96 1.90 -18.98 1.48
N GLU A 97 2.77 -19.05 2.51
CA GLU A 97 2.53 -19.87 3.71
C GLU A 97 1.26 -19.47 4.47
N LEU A 98 0.90 -18.19 4.40
CA LEU A 98 -0.27 -17.63 5.09
C LEU A 98 -1.50 -17.49 4.18
N ASN A 99 -1.41 -18.00 2.94
CA ASN A 99 -2.45 -17.96 1.92
C ASN A 99 -3.05 -16.53 1.75
N ARG A 100 -2.19 -15.51 1.86
CA ARG A 100 -2.57 -14.09 1.86
C ARG A 100 -1.90 -13.38 0.68
N GLN A 101 -2.68 -12.54 0.00
CA GLN A 101 -2.19 -11.70 -1.08
C GLN A 101 -2.00 -10.25 -0.59
N PHE A 102 -0.81 -9.69 -0.79
CA PHE A 102 -0.49 -8.29 -0.54
C PHE A 102 -0.55 -7.53 -1.85
N ALA A 103 -1.76 -7.36 -2.39
CA ALA A 103 -2.01 -6.47 -3.51
C ALA A 103 -2.73 -5.24 -2.97
N PRO A 104 -2.10 -4.05 -2.96
CA PRO A 104 -2.84 -2.82 -2.73
C PRO A 104 -3.88 -2.68 -3.83
N VAL A 105 -5.07 -2.20 -3.48
CA VAL A 105 -6.11 -1.90 -4.48
C VAL A 105 -5.57 -0.77 -5.35
N GLY A 106 -5.44 -1.03 -6.65
CA GLY A 106 -5.01 -0.02 -7.62
C GLY A 106 -5.96 1.18 -7.65
N SER A 107 -5.45 2.31 -8.13
CA SER A 107 -6.21 3.55 -8.23
C SER A 107 -5.83 4.31 -9.48
N ASP A 108 -6.81 4.49 -10.37
CA ASP A 108 -6.62 5.23 -11.63
C ASP A 108 -6.35 6.73 -11.39
N THR A 109 -6.73 7.25 -10.22
CA THR A 109 -6.49 8.64 -9.81
C THR A 109 -5.16 8.84 -9.11
N ALA A 110 -4.46 7.75 -8.78
CA ALA A 110 -3.19 7.83 -8.07
C ALA A 110 -2.04 8.23 -8.98
N SER A 111 -1.10 8.96 -8.40
CA SER A 111 0.20 9.31 -8.98
C SER A 111 1.28 9.13 -7.93
N TYR A 112 2.53 8.95 -8.36
CA TYR A 112 3.65 8.79 -7.44
C TYR A 112 4.89 9.54 -7.91
N LYS A 113 5.75 9.87 -6.95
CA LYS A 113 7.09 10.40 -7.18
C LYS A 113 8.09 9.58 -6.40
N VAL A 114 9.17 9.16 -7.03
CA VAL A 114 10.27 8.43 -6.38
C VAL A 114 11.46 9.36 -6.26
N SER A 115 12.07 9.42 -5.08
CA SER A 115 13.28 10.20 -4.84
C SER A 115 14.48 9.54 -5.53
N ASP A 116 15.33 10.35 -6.17
CA ASP A 116 16.61 9.88 -6.70
C ASP A 116 17.67 9.65 -5.61
N LYS A 117 17.37 10.02 -4.36
CA LYS A 117 18.25 9.78 -3.21
C LYS A 117 18.01 8.38 -2.66
N VAL A 118 19.01 7.52 -2.86
CA VAL A 118 19.05 6.16 -2.31
C VAL A 118 19.95 6.13 -1.09
N GLN A 119 19.46 5.54 0.01
CA GLN A 119 20.31 5.14 1.12
C GLN A 119 20.67 3.67 0.97
N PHE A 120 21.89 3.38 0.52
CA PHE A 120 22.43 2.03 0.51
C PHE A 120 22.79 1.58 1.93
N LEU A 121 22.49 0.33 2.23
CA LEU A 121 22.76 -0.33 3.51
C LEU A 121 23.80 -1.44 3.29
N ALA A 122 24.35 -1.96 4.38
CA ALA A 122 25.12 -3.20 4.32
C ALA A 122 24.23 -4.38 3.85
N GLU A 123 24.85 -5.48 3.44
CA GLU A 123 24.15 -6.72 3.07
C GLU A 123 23.14 -6.53 1.92
N ASP A 124 23.57 -5.84 0.87
CA ASP A 124 22.78 -5.72 -0.36
C ASP A 124 21.40 -5.04 -0.15
N GLY A 125 21.28 -4.22 0.89
CA GLY A 125 20.08 -3.49 1.23
C GLY A 125 20.06 -2.06 0.67
N ALA A 126 18.87 -1.53 0.39
CA ALA A 126 18.68 -0.12 0.06
C ALA A 126 17.36 0.41 0.62
N ARG A 127 17.30 1.72 0.85
CA ARG A 127 16.08 2.45 1.16
C ARG A 127 15.85 3.55 0.13
N VAL A 128 14.61 3.61 -0.35
CA VAL A 128 14.17 4.60 -1.34
C VAL A 128 12.90 5.25 -0.83
N MET A 129 12.86 6.58 -0.83
CA MET A 129 11.64 7.32 -0.50
C MET A 129 10.78 7.55 -1.73
N SER A 130 9.47 7.51 -1.53
CA SER A 130 8.49 7.94 -2.51
C SER A 130 7.37 8.72 -1.84
N THR A 131 6.71 9.57 -2.62
CA THR A 131 5.43 10.17 -2.25
C THR A 131 4.36 9.53 -3.13
N TRP A 132 3.36 8.91 -2.50
CA TRP A 132 2.12 8.48 -3.16
C TRP A 132 1.09 9.59 -3.04
N THR A 133 0.34 9.87 -4.10
CA THR A 133 -0.73 10.88 -4.07
C THR A 133 -1.97 10.33 -4.75
N ASP A 134 -3.09 10.33 -4.04
CA ASP A 134 -4.38 9.86 -4.56
C ASP A 134 -5.52 10.78 -4.12
N LEU A 135 -6.68 10.66 -4.77
CA LEU A 135 -7.87 11.41 -4.39
C LEU A 135 -8.55 10.73 -3.19
N GLY A 136 -8.75 11.51 -2.13
CA GLY A 136 -9.55 11.10 -0.99
C GLY A 136 -11.05 11.03 -1.31
N PRO A 137 -11.88 10.57 -0.35
CA PRO A 137 -13.34 10.49 -0.51
C PRO A 137 -14.01 11.84 -0.79
N ASP A 138 -13.35 12.95 -0.45
CA ASP A 138 -13.77 14.32 -0.68
C ASP A 138 -13.33 14.86 -2.07
N GLY A 139 -12.66 14.04 -2.87
CA GLY A 139 -12.11 14.39 -4.18
C GLY A 139 -10.87 15.28 -4.11
N LYS A 140 -10.27 15.48 -2.93
CA LYS A 140 -9.02 16.25 -2.78
C LYS A 140 -7.82 15.33 -2.80
N PRO A 141 -6.66 15.79 -3.31
CA PRO A 141 -5.44 15.00 -3.25
C PRO A 141 -4.97 14.84 -1.81
N ARG A 142 -4.67 13.59 -1.45
CA ARG A 142 -3.98 13.18 -0.24
C ARG A 142 -2.63 12.62 -0.64
N SER A 143 -1.57 13.07 0.02
CA SER A 143 -0.22 12.58 -0.21
C SER A 143 0.33 11.87 1.02
N ASP A 144 0.94 10.72 0.83
CA ASP A 144 1.56 9.92 1.88
C ASP A 144 3.02 9.60 1.48
N ASP A 145 3.97 9.90 2.38
CA ASP A 145 5.38 9.58 2.19
C ASP A 145 5.69 8.18 2.69
N ILE A 146 6.32 7.38 1.82
CA ILE A 146 6.62 5.97 2.05
C ILE A 146 8.10 5.74 1.82
N MET A 147 8.76 5.09 2.78
CA MET A 147 10.12 4.58 2.64
C MET A 147 10.06 3.09 2.32
N TRP A 148 10.54 2.72 1.14
CA TRP A 148 10.65 1.33 0.70
C TRP A 148 11.98 0.74 1.15
N MET A 149 11.94 -0.47 1.70
CA MET A 149 13.14 -1.28 1.93
C MET A 149 13.29 -2.27 0.78
N LEU A 150 14.49 -2.31 0.22
CA LEU A 150 14.83 -3.17 -0.90
C LEU A 150 16.01 -4.09 -0.56
N ARG A 151 16.04 -5.25 -1.20
CA ARG A 151 17.15 -6.20 -1.23
C ARG A 151 17.59 -6.43 -2.67
N LYS A 152 18.90 -6.60 -2.88
CA LYS A 152 19.45 -7.02 -4.17
C LYS A 152 19.42 -8.54 -4.25
N GLU A 153 18.68 -9.07 -5.21
CA GLU A 153 18.63 -10.50 -5.54
C GLU A 153 19.35 -10.77 -6.88
N PRO A 154 19.62 -12.03 -7.25
CA PRO A 154 20.24 -12.36 -8.53
C PRO A 154 19.49 -11.78 -9.75
N GLY A 155 18.17 -11.61 -9.63
CA GLY A 155 17.30 -11.04 -10.66
C GLY A 155 17.11 -9.53 -10.58
N GLY A 156 17.86 -8.80 -9.76
CA GLY A 156 17.73 -7.35 -9.56
C GLY A 156 17.20 -6.98 -8.18
N TRP A 157 16.89 -5.69 -7.98
CA TRP A 157 16.36 -5.19 -6.71
C TRP A 157 14.89 -5.58 -6.52
N ARG A 158 14.54 -5.96 -5.30
CA ARG A 158 13.18 -6.41 -4.90
C ARG A 158 12.76 -5.74 -3.59
N ILE A 159 11.45 -5.61 -3.40
CA ILE A 159 10.83 -4.97 -2.24
C ILE A 159 10.80 -5.98 -1.07
N ALA A 160 11.41 -5.61 0.04
CA ALA A 160 11.43 -6.39 1.29
C ALA A 160 10.46 -5.85 2.34
N GLY A 161 10.07 -4.57 2.25
CA GLY A 161 9.18 -3.96 3.24
C GLY A 161 8.82 -2.52 2.89
N MET A 162 8.01 -1.92 3.76
CA MET A 162 7.69 -0.49 3.72
C MET A 162 7.68 0.14 5.11
N ALA A 163 7.97 1.43 5.19
CA ALA A 163 7.79 2.22 6.40
C ALA A 163 7.10 3.54 6.07
N ALA A 164 6.05 3.87 6.82
CA ALA A 164 5.28 5.11 6.63
C ALA A 164 4.88 5.69 7.98
N VAL A 165 4.79 7.02 8.07
CA VAL A 165 4.26 7.71 9.25
C VAL A 165 2.74 7.69 9.14
N ILE A 166 2.08 6.94 10.03
CA ILE A 166 0.61 6.82 10.03
C ILE A 166 -0.05 7.94 10.84
N PHE A 167 0.59 8.33 11.95
CA PHE A 167 0.12 9.39 12.82
C PHE A 167 1.16 10.52 12.90
N PRO A 168 0.75 11.79 12.74
CA PRO A 168 1.65 12.92 12.85
C PRO A 168 2.39 12.93 14.19
N GLY A 169 3.71 13.11 14.15
CA GLY A 169 4.56 13.15 15.34
C GLY A 169 5.00 11.78 15.88
N GLU A 170 4.53 10.67 15.28
CA GLU A 170 4.94 9.32 15.66
C GLU A 170 6.04 8.76 14.76
N PRO A 171 6.86 7.81 15.24
CA PRO A 171 7.82 7.11 14.40
C PRO A 171 7.15 6.38 13.23
N PRO A 172 7.82 6.24 12.08
CA PRO A 172 7.31 5.45 10.96
C PRO A 172 7.03 4.00 11.39
N LEU A 173 5.84 3.51 11.03
CA LEU A 173 5.51 2.10 11.20
C LEU A 173 6.20 1.30 10.11
N LEU A 174 7.15 0.47 10.52
CA LEU A 174 7.85 -0.49 9.65
C LEU A 174 7.02 -1.76 9.49
N LEU A 175 6.64 -2.09 8.26
CA LEU A 175 6.13 -3.39 7.86
C LEU A 175 7.21 -4.15 7.10
N ASP A 176 7.69 -5.23 7.72
CA ASP A 176 8.70 -6.13 7.16
C ASP A 176 7.99 -7.31 6.49
N PHE A 177 7.98 -7.33 5.15
CA PHE A 177 7.29 -8.39 4.40
C PHE A 177 8.04 -9.72 4.47
N GLU A 178 9.30 -9.72 4.89
CA GLU A 178 10.08 -10.93 5.15
C GLU A 178 9.79 -11.53 6.54
N ASN A 179 9.07 -10.79 7.40
CA ASN A 179 8.56 -11.25 8.70
C ASN A 179 7.04 -11.04 8.81
N MET A 180 6.29 -11.88 8.10
CA MET A 180 4.86 -11.67 7.92
C MET A 180 4.06 -11.76 9.23
N LYS A 181 4.44 -12.65 10.15
CA LYS A 181 3.78 -12.76 11.45
C LYS A 181 3.83 -11.44 12.24
N GLU A 182 4.97 -10.76 12.19
CA GLU A 182 5.18 -9.49 12.87
C GLU A 182 4.44 -8.34 12.16
N THR A 183 4.51 -8.30 10.83
CA THR A 183 3.75 -7.36 10.01
C THR A 183 2.25 -7.44 10.28
N LEU A 184 1.70 -8.64 10.38
CA LEU A 184 0.26 -8.82 10.66
C LEU A 184 -0.13 -8.35 12.04
N ARG A 185 0.70 -8.66 13.04
CA ARG A 185 0.50 -8.15 14.40
C ARG A 185 0.48 -6.61 14.42
N LYS A 186 1.39 -5.97 13.69
CA LYS A 186 1.42 -4.50 13.56
C LYS A 186 0.20 -3.94 12.86
N VAL A 187 -0.27 -4.60 11.79
CA VAL A 187 -1.47 -4.18 11.05
C VAL A 187 -2.72 -4.30 11.92
N GLU A 188 -2.85 -5.37 12.70
CA GLU A 188 -3.96 -5.55 13.65
C GLU A 188 -3.96 -4.47 14.74
N LEU A 189 -2.82 -4.23 15.38
CA LEU A 189 -2.67 -3.15 16.36
C LEU A 189 -2.95 -1.77 15.77
N LEU A 190 -2.56 -1.54 14.50
CA LEU A 190 -2.85 -0.29 13.83
C LEU A 190 -4.36 -0.13 13.57
N ALA A 191 -5.04 -1.20 13.18
CA ALA A 191 -6.49 -1.17 12.98
C ALA A 191 -7.24 -0.85 14.27
N GLU A 192 -6.83 -1.47 15.40
CA GLU A 192 -7.38 -1.18 16.73
C GLU A 192 -7.16 0.29 17.14
N GLU A 193 -5.96 0.82 16.92
CA GLU A 193 -5.64 2.21 17.27
C GLU A 193 -6.39 3.22 16.37
N LEU A 194 -6.57 2.91 15.08
CA LEU A 194 -7.39 3.72 14.18
C LEU A 194 -8.85 3.76 14.64
N GLU A 195 -9.43 2.62 15.04
CA GLU A 195 -10.79 2.56 15.59
C GLU A 195 -10.90 3.38 16.88
N ARG A 196 -9.96 3.19 17.81
CA ARG A 196 -9.93 3.94 19.09
C ARG A 196 -9.86 5.45 18.87
N ARG A 197 -9.02 5.94 17.94
CA ARG A 197 -8.93 7.37 17.64
C ARG A 197 -10.16 7.91 16.93
N GLN A 198 -10.83 7.10 16.11
CA GLN A 198 -12.10 7.50 15.50
C GLN A 198 -13.22 7.64 16.53
N THR A 199 -13.21 6.85 17.60
CA THR A 199 -14.19 6.95 18.68
C THR A 199 -13.87 8.04 19.71
N ASP A 200 -12.59 8.23 20.03
CA ASP A 200 -12.16 9.17 21.09
C ASP A 200 -12.01 10.62 20.58
N ASP A 201 -11.84 10.82 19.27
CA ASP A 201 -11.60 12.14 18.70
C ASP A 201 -12.36 12.36 17.37
N PRO A 202 -13.70 12.53 17.40
CA PRO A 202 -14.47 12.86 16.20
C PRO A 202 -14.09 14.24 15.61
N ALA A 203 -13.29 15.04 16.32
CA ALA A 203 -12.87 16.38 15.91
C ALA A 203 -11.56 16.40 15.09
N ALA A 204 -10.74 15.33 15.10
CA ALA A 204 -9.52 15.26 14.28
C ALA A 204 -9.78 14.94 12.80
N ALA A 205 -11.01 14.53 12.44
CA ALA A 205 -11.48 14.40 11.05
C ALA A 205 -12.05 15.71 10.47
N GLY A 206 -11.96 16.83 11.20
CA GLY A 206 -12.58 18.10 10.81
C GLY A 206 -11.88 19.32 11.40
N GLN A 207 -10.56 19.46 11.24
CA GLN A 207 -9.86 20.69 11.59
C GLN A 207 -8.94 21.17 10.47
N GLY A 208 -9.59 21.78 9.48
CA GLY A 208 -9.06 22.87 8.67
C GLY A 208 -9.91 24.12 8.92
N THR A 209 -9.77 24.65 10.14
CA THR A 209 -9.95 26.02 10.63
C THR A 209 -11.32 26.74 10.49
N PRO A 210 -11.85 27.30 11.61
CA PRO A 210 -12.94 28.24 11.61
C PRO A 210 -12.44 29.65 11.26
N GLU A 211 -12.92 30.23 10.16
CA GLU A 211 -12.92 31.68 10.00
C GLU A 211 -14.20 32.11 9.28
N SER A 212 -15.29 32.23 10.06
CA SER A 212 -16.42 33.06 9.69
C SER A 212 -16.55 34.14 10.74
N GLN A 213 -15.95 35.28 10.43
CA GLN A 213 -16.14 36.53 11.13
C GLN A 213 -17.56 37.03 10.81
N GLY A 214 -18.35 37.26 11.87
CA GLY A 214 -19.44 38.22 11.96
C GLY A 214 -20.38 38.39 10.76
N GLU A 215 -21.47 37.61 10.72
CA GLU A 215 -22.67 38.02 9.98
C GLU A 215 -23.49 38.99 10.85
N ALA A 216 -23.25 40.28 10.65
CA ALA A 216 -24.13 41.35 11.09
C ALA A 216 -25.15 41.66 9.97
N ALA A 217 -26.43 41.57 10.33
CA ALA A 217 -27.66 42.09 9.73
C ALA A 217 -27.67 42.69 8.30
N PRO A 218 -28.70 42.39 7.48
CA PRO A 218 -28.93 43.09 6.23
C PRO A 218 -29.49 44.50 6.48
N ARG A 219 -28.85 45.51 5.89
CA ARG A 219 -29.47 46.80 5.59
C ARG A 219 -29.26 47.10 4.11
N ASP A 220 -30.35 46.98 3.36
CA ASP A 220 -30.54 47.69 2.10
C ASP A 220 -30.41 49.19 2.36
N ASP A 221 -29.53 49.89 1.64
CA ASP A 221 -29.84 51.10 0.87
C ASP A 221 -28.59 51.91 0.46
N PHE A 222 -28.68 52.47 -0.76
CA PHE A 222 -28.00 53.66 -1.29
C PHE A 222 -26.55 53.60 -1.85
N ALA A 223 -26.50 53.46 -3.18
CA ALA A 223 -25.88 54.37 -4.16
C ALA A 223 -24.54 55.08 -3.86
N GLY A 224 -23.54 54.78 -4.69
CA GLY A 224 -22.73 55.80 -5.38
C GLY A 224 -21.27 55.96 -4.95
N GLY A 225 -20.35 55.69 -5.89
CA GLY A 225 -19.18 56.55 -6.11
C GLY A 225 -17.80 56.09 -5.59
N GLN A 226 -16.85 56.08 -6.52
CA GLN A 226 -15.43 56.43 -6.34
C GLN A 226 -14.46 55.38 -5.74
N ALA A 227 -13.63 54.78 -6.61
CA ALA A 227 -12.25 54.38 -6.30
C ALA A 227 -11.39 55.65 -6.19
N PRO A 228 -10.29 55.74 -5.39
CA PRO A 228 -9.12 54.84 -5.48
C PRO A 228 -8.38 54.60 -4.14
N GLY A 229 -7.37 53.72 -4.14
CA GLY A 229 -6.36 53.73 -3.07
C GLY A 229 -5.69 52.39 -2.79
N SER A 230 -4.56 52.17 -3.46
CA SER A 230 -3.54 51.22 -3.03
C SER A 230 -3.02 51.61 -1.64
N GLN A 231 -3.03 50.68 -0.69
CA GLN A 231 -2.23 50.78 0.52
C GLN A 231 -1.58 49.44 0.86
N ASP A 232 -0.29 49.57 1.14
CA ASP A 232 0.71 48.54 1.38
C ASP A 232 0.37 47.64 2.57
N ILE A 233 0.43 46.32 2.36
CA ILE A 233 0.46 45.37 3.47
C ILE A 233 1.89 45.27 3.95
N GLN A 234 2.17 45.90 5.09
CA GLN A 234 3.43 45.73 5.81
C GLN A 234 3.46 44.33 6.45
N TYR A 235 4.45 43.54 6.04
CA TYR A 235 4.75 42.21 6.60
C TYR A 235 5.49 42.39 7.94
N THR A 236 4.85 42.07 9.06
CA THR A 236 5.52 41.93 10.36
C THR A 236 5.98 40.48 10.56
N PRO A 237 7.30 40.22 10.71
CA PRO A 237 7.77 38.89 11.10
C PRO A 237 7.52 38.66 12.60
N ALA A 238 6.69 37.66 12.91
CA ALA A 238 6.47 37.21 14.28
C ALA A 238 7.65 36.34 14.74
N ALA A 239 8.45 36.96 15.61
CA ALA A 239 9.13 36.41 16.79
C ALA A 239 9.61 34.95 16.78
N ALA A 240 10.94 34.83 16.86
CA ALA A 240 11.66 33.65 17.32
C ALA A 240 11.19 33.18 18.70
N LEU A 241 10.95 31.87 18.83
CA LEU A 241 10.80 31.18 20.10
C LEU A 241 12.17 30.68 20.61
N PRO A 242 12.44 30.75 21.93
CA PRO A 242 13.76 30.58 22.49
C PRO A 242 14.24 29.12 22.57
N ASP A 243 15.53 29.01 22.29
CA ASP A 243 16.44 27.88 22.47
C ASP A 243 16.62 27.56 23.96
N ARG A 244 15.93 26.55 24.50
CA ARG A 244 16.31 25.88 25.77
C ARG A 244 15.50 24.62 26.04
N MET A 245 16.08 23.45 25.76
CA MET A 245 15.73 22.22 26.48
C MET A 245 16.77 21.97 27.59
N PRO A 246 16.37 21.71 28.84
CA PRO A 246 17.30 21.31 29.88
C PRO A 246 17.79 19.87 29.65
N ALA A 247 19.08 19.65 29.93
CA ALA A 247 19.73 18.36 29.87
C ALA A 247 19.09 17.34 30.83
N ALA A 248 18.97 16.10 30.36
CA ALA A 248 18.48 14.97 31.15
C ALA A 248 19.46 14.62 32.30
N PRO A 249 18.96 14.19 33.47
CA PRO A 249 19.79 13.83 34.60
C PRO A 249 20.55 12.52 34.36
N THR A 250 21.85 12.55 34.64
CA THR A 250 22.74 11.38 34.68
C THR A 250 22.33 10.47 35.83
N MET A 251 21.88 9.24 35.54
CA MET A 251 21.79 8.19 36.56
C MET A 251 23.20 7.73 36.94
N GLN A 252 23.55 7.87 38.22
CA GLN A 252 24.72 7.24 38.81
C GLN A 252 24.44 5.75 39.04
N LYS A 253 25.51 4.97 38.89
CA LYS A 253 25.61 3.50 38.94
C LYS A 253 25.05 2.85 40.19
#